data_AF-A0A7W1MDW7-F1
#
_entry.id   AF-A0A7W1MDW7-F1
#
_cell.length_a   1.000
_cell.length_b   1.000
_cell.length_c   1.000
_cell.angle_alpha   90.00
_cell.angle_beta   90.00
_cell.angle_gamma   90.00
#
_symmetry.space_group_name_H-M   'P 1'
#
loop_
_entity.id
_entity.type
_entity.pdbx_description
1 polymer ?
#
loop_
_entity_poly.entity_id
_entity_poly.type
_entity_poly.pdbx_seq_one_letter_code
_entity_poly.pdbx_strand_id
1 'polypeptide(L)'
;RERLDDAVYSAISFPQAISKMVVDYLEEYPSFGESEWTALCERVDPAPPLPHDFSDIWNGPCPIYSGKKISETHMLVYIPATVDGKPFTLKKLGEIAKRFFPQNDSGYSHIWSGINDELGDKSIKSRWVLMTKDVLPGSRNKSYAEQQKTVDRLAKKSLVYKVPGTLEAATCILVQYFFDSKTRLFNDEPLTYTRCKEKVRGYQTVVGGFAPAGLDVFRSHSDYDSIGVAALRKF
;
A
#
# COMPACT_ATOMS: atom_id res chain seq x y z
N ARG A 1 -8.29 -23.06 -61.88
CA ARG A 1 -7.00 -22.86 -61.20
C ARG A 1 -7.31 -22.11 -59.91
N GLU A 2 -7.83 -22.84 -58.91
CA GLU A 2 -7.04 -23.49 -57.84
C GLU A 2 -6.59 -22.44 -56.82
N ARG A 3 -7.26 -22.33 -55.66
CA ARG A 3 -7.11 -23.11 -54.40
C ARG A 3 -5.93 -22.63 -53.56
N LEU A 4 -6.16 -22.59 -52.23
CA LEU A 4 -5.26 -22.29 -51.10
C LEU A 4 -5.30 -20.78 -50.75
N ASP A 5 -5.91 -20.29 -49.65
CA ASP A 5 -5.84 -20.79 -48.26
C ASP A 5 -7.10 -20.48 -47.42
N ASP A 6 -8.17 -21.27 -47.58
CA ASP A 6 -9.35 -21.32 -46.68
C ASP A 6 -9.11 -22.21 -45.43
N ALA A 7 -7.90 -22.20 -44.86
CA ALA A 7 -7.55 -23.16 -43.79
C ALA A 7 -6.62 -22.59 -42.71
N VAL A 8 -6.98 -21.47 -42.07
CA VAL A 8 -6.38 -21.11 -40.76
C VAL A 8 -7.39 -20.60 -39.71
N TYR A 9 -8.59 -20.16 -40.10
CA TYR A 9 -9.64 -19.83 -39.10
C TYR A 9 -10.47 -21.05 -38.69
N SER A 10 -9.80 -22.13 -38.29
CA SER A 10 -10.42 -23.08 -37.37
C SER A 10 -10.46 -22.38 -36.02
N ALA A 11 -11.66 -21.94 -35.63
CA ALA A 11 -11.92 -21.35 -34.34
C ALA A 11 -11.49 -22.33 -33.24
N ILE A 12 -10.31 -22.10 -32.67
CA ILE A 12 -9.96 -22.66 -31.37
C ILE A 12 -10.95 -22.04 -30.40
N SER A 13 -12.01 -22.77 -30.08
CA SER A 13 -12.87 -22.47 -28.94
C SER A 13 -12.00 -22.63 -27.71
N PHE A 14 -11.37 -21.53 -27.30
CA PHE A 14 -10.72 -21.46 -26.00
C PHE A 14 -11.82 -21.69 -24.95
N PRO A 15 -11.64 -22.65 -24.02
CA PRO A 15 -12.56 -22.82 -22.92
C PRO A 15 -12.78 -21.47 -22.24
N GLN A 16 -14.03 -21.09 -21.96
CA GLN A 16 -14.35 -19.83 -21.28
C GLN A 16 -13.54 -19.63 -19.99
N ALA A 17 -13.16 -20.72 -19.31
CA ALA A 17 -12.26 -20.70 -18.17
C ALA A 17 -10.84 -20.23 -18.51
N ILE A 18 -10.26 -20.67 -19.63
CA ILE A 18 -8.93 -20.22 -20.08
C ILE A 18 -9.01 -18.78 -20.58
N SER A 19 -10.08 -18.41 -21.30
CA SER A 19 -10.28 -17.02 -21.72
C SER A 19 -10.50 -16.09 -20.52
N LYS A 20 -11.22 -16.50 -19.48
CA LYS A 20 -11.39 -15.74 -18.25
C LYS A 20 -10.06 -15.62 -17.49
N MET A 21 -9.30 -16.71 -17.34
CA MET A 21 -7.97 -16.65 -16.71
C MET A 21 -7.01 -15.73 -17.46
N VAL A 22 -7.02 -15.73 -18.79
CA VAL A 22 -6.17 -14.85 -19.61
C VAL A 22 -6.65 -13.41 -19.51
N VAL A 23 -7.95 -13.13 -19.48
CA VAL A 23 -8.49 -11.78 -19.30
C VAL A 23 -8.24 -11.25 -17.88
N ASP A 24 -8.45 -12.05 -16.84
CA ASP A 24 -8.12 -11.72 -15.44
C ASP A 24 -6.61 -11.46 -15.26
N TYR A 25 -5.76 -12.13 -16.06
CA TYR A 25 -4.31 -11.90 -16.10
C TYR A 25 -3.90 -10.63 -16.88
N LEU A 26 -4.77 -10.14 -17.77
CA LEU A 26 -4.56 -8.95 -18.59
C LEU A 26 -5.28 -7.71 -18.04
N GLU A 27 -6.11 -7.84 -17.00
CA GLU A 27 -6.70 -6.68 -16.32
C GLU A 27 -5.61 -5.89 -15.59
N GLU A 28 -5.26 -4.73 -16.13
CA GLU A 28 -4.42 -3.76 -15.43
C GLU A 28 -5.20 -3.19 -14.23
N TYR A 29 -4.89 -3.69 -13.03
CA TYR A 29 -5.37 -3.07 -11.81
C TYR A 29 -4.66 -1.72 -11.60
N PRO A 30 -5.38 -0.64 -11.24
CA PRO A 30 -4.77 0.59 -10.78
C PRO A 30 -3.93 0.31 -9.53
N SER A 31 -2.63 0.07 -9.73
CA SER A 31 -1.71 -0.44 -8.73
C SER A 31 -0.35 0.23 -8.89
N PHE A 32 0.42 0.23 -7.81
CA PHE A 32 1.81 0.66 -7.85
C PHE A 32 2.70 -0.57 -7.77
N GLY A 33 3.08 -1.09 -8.94
CA GLY A 33 3.79 -2.33 -9.17
C GLY A 33 5.25 -2.14 -9.57
N GLU A 34 5.81 -3.21 -10.14
CA GLU A 34 7.21 -3.26 -10.59
C GLU A 34 7.52 -2.20 -11.67
N SER A 35 6.59 -1.94 -12.59
CA SER A 35 6.73 -0.93 -13.64
C SER A 35 6.86 0.47 -13.06
N GLU A 36 5.98 0.83 -12.12
CA GLU A 36 5.99 2.15 -11.48
C GLU A 36 7.23 2.33 -10.61
N TRP A 37 7.62 1.28 -9.89
CA TRP A 37 8.89 1.27 -9.16
C TRP A 37 10.10 1.44 -10.07
N THR A 38 10.12 0.79 -11.24
CA THR A 38 11.22 0.88 -12.21
C THR A 38 11.27 2.25 -12.89
N ALA A 39 10.12 2.88 -13.10
CA ALA A 39 10.06 4.27 -13.56
C ALA A 39 10.59 5.24 -12.49
N LEU A 40 10.35 4.93 -11.21
CA LEU A 40 10.79 5.75 -10.09
C LEU A 40 12.25 5.50 -9.70
N CYS A 41 12.71 4.27 -9.77
CA CYS A 41 14.02 3.80 -9.33
C CYS A 41 14.58 2.89 -10.43
N GLU A 42 15.87 2.97 -10.75
CA GLU A 42 16.42 2.26 -11.92
C GLU A 42 16.18 0.74 -11.89
N ARG A 43 16.10 0.14 -10.69
CA ARG A 43 15.83 -1.31 -10.55
C ARG A 43 15.16 -1.69 -9.24
N VAL A 44 14.21 -2.63 -9.30
CA VAL A 44 13.64 -3.34 -8.14
C VAL A 44 13.67 -4.85 -8.34
N ASP A 45 13.47 -5.63 -7.26
CA ASP A 45 13.23 -7.07 -7.40
C ASP A 45 11.85 -7.35 -8.01
N PRO A 46 11.70 -8.44 -8.80
CA PRO A 46 10.44 -8.72 -9.49
C PRO A 46 9.26 -8.89 -8.54
N ALA A 47 8.10 -8.37 -8.91
CA ALA A 47 6.89 -8.56 -8.13
C ALA A 47 6.45 -10.03 -8.14
N PRO A 48 6.12 -10.63 -6.98
CA PRO A 48 5.52 -11.97 -6.98
C PRO A 48 4.14 -11.92 -7.68
N PRO A 49 3.67 -13.04 -8.25
CA PRO A 49 2.32 -13.07 -8.82
C PRO A 49 1.27 -12.81 -7.74
N LEU A 50 0.23 -12.07 -8.09
CA LEU A 50 -0.95 -11.95 -7.25
C LEU A 50 -1.69 -13.29 -7.14
N PRO A 51 -2.45 -13.55 -6.07
CA PRO A 51 -3.28 -14.75 -5.97
C PRO A 51 -4.26 -14.88 -7.13
N HIS A 52 -4.60 -16.10 -7.51
CA HIS A 52 -5.53 -16.37 -8.61
C HIS A 52 -6.94 -15.79 -8.40
N ASP A 53 -7.36 -15.61 -7.14
CA ASP A 53 -8.64 -15.01 -6.75
C ASP A 53 -8.57 -13.48 -6.58
N PHE A 54 -7.45 -12.84 -6.95
CA PHE A 54 -7.27 -11.41 -6.71
C PHE A 54 -8.27 -10.54 -7.47
N SER A 55 -8.63 -10.88 -8.71
CA SER A 55 -9.66 -10.14 -9.47
C SER A 55 -10.99 -10.09 -8.71
N ASP A 56 -11.41 -11.24 -8.15
CA ASP A 56 -12.63 -11.34 -7.35
C ASP A 56 -12.51 -10.52 -6.05
N ILE A 57 -11.34 -10.51 -5.40
CA ILE A 57 -11.08 -9.68 -4.22
C ILE A 57 -11.17 -8.19 -4.57
N TRP A 58 -10.51 -7.77 -5.65
CA TRP A 58 -10.38 -6.37 -6.06
C TRP A 58 -11.72 -5.76 -6.48
N ASN A 59 -12.50 -6.54 -7.24
CA ASN A 59 -13.82 -6.15 -7.74
C ASN A 59 -14.96 -6.44 -6.75
N GLY A 60 -14.69 -7.19 -5.69
CA GLY A 60 -15.64 -7.57 -4.66
C GLY A 60 -16.06 -6.44 -3.73
N PRO A 61 -17.14 -6.65 -2.95
CA PRO A 61 -17.65 -5.66 -2.00
C PRO A 61 -16.64 -5.41 -0.87
N CYS A 62 -16.49 -4.16 -0.49
CA CYS A 62 -15.64 -3.75 0.61
C CYS A 62 -16.35 -4.04 1.95
N PRO A 63 -15.73 -4.82 2.85
CA PRO A 63 -16.32 -5.15 4.15
C PRO A 63 -16.29 -3.99 5.15
N ILE A 64 -15.58 -2.90 4.82
CA ILE A 64 -15.39 -1.72 5.69
C ILE A 64 -16.35 -0.60 5.29
N TYR A 65 -16.51 -0.37 3.98
CA TYR A 65 -17.31 0.72 3.42
C TYR A 65 -18.48 0.14 2.63
N SER A 66 -19.68 0.17 3.22
CA SER A 66 -20.89 -0.37 2.62
C SER A 66 -21.17 0.27 1.25
N GLY A 67 -21.54 -0.56 0.27
CA GLY A 67 -21.84 -0.13 -1.09
C GLY A 67 -20.63 0.24 -1.96
N LYS A 68 -19.40 0.04 -1.45
CA LYS A 68 -18.15 0.27 -2.20
C LYS A 68 -17.46 -1.03 -2.54
N LYS A 69 -16.66 -1.03 -3.60
CA LYS A 69 -15.70 -2.10 -3.94
C LYS A 69 -14.38 -1.94 -3.20
N ILE A 70 -13.60 -3.01 -3.14
CA ILE A 70 -12.22 -2.95 -2.63
C ILE A 70 -11.38 -1.98 -3.46
N SER A 71 -11.46 -2.03 -4.78
CA SER A 71 -10.76 -1.13 -5.71
C SER A 71 -11.01 0.37 -5.47
N GLU A 72 -12.21 0.73 -5.02
CA GLU A 72 -12.55 2.12 -4.70
C GLU A 72 -11.90 2.59 -3.39
N THR A 73 -11.71 1.68 -2.43
CA THR A 73 -11.41 2.00 -1.03
C THR A 73 -9.99 1.65 -0.60
N HIS A 74 -9.30 0.83 -1.38
CA HIS A 74 -7.96 0.34 -1.11
C HIS A 74 -7.00 0.72 -2.22
N MET A 75 -5.72 0.73 -1.88
CA MET A 75 -4.62 0.82 -2.83
C MET A 75 -3.87 -0.51 -2.86
N LEU A 76 -3.52 -0.97 -4.06
CA LEU A 76 -2.68 -2.14 -4.27
C LEU A 76 -1.26 -1.68 -4.55
N VAL A 77 -0.31 -2.07 -3.69
CA VAL A 77 1.08 -1.63 -3.78
C VAL A 77 1.99 -2.84 -3.66
N TYR A 78 2.89 -2.99 -4.62
CA TYR A 78 4.03 -3.88 -4.49
C TYR A 78 5.06 -3.19 -3.59
N ILE A 79 5.52 -3.86 -2.55
CA ILE A 79 6.65 -3.38 -1.75
C ILE A 79 7.85 -4.27 -2.07
N PRO A 80 8.92 -3.74 -2.69
CA PRO A 80 10.09 -4.53 -3.04
C PRO A 80 10.91 -4.89 -1.80
N ALA A 81 11.68 -5.99 -1.87
CA ALA A 81 12.71 -6.27 -0.87
C ALA A 81 13.94 -5.39 -1.08
N THR A 82 14.21 -5.02 -2.34
CA THR A 82 15.39 -4.25 -2.72
C THR A 82 15.06 -3.20 -3.78
N VAL A 83 15.75 -2.06 -3.69
CA VAL A 83 15.74 -1.01 -4.70
C VAL A 83 17.20 -0.67 -5.04
N ASP A 84 17.54 -0.74 -6.31
CA ASP A 84 18.90 -0.60 -6.85
C ASP A 84 19.90 -1.56 -6.17
N GLY A 85 19.47 -2.81 -5.93
CA GLY A 85 20.26 -3.84 -5.28
C GLY A 85 20.52 -3.63 -3.77
N LYS A 86 19.94 -2.58 -3.17
CA LYS A 86 20.04 -2.30 -1.73
C LYS A 86 18.74 -2.65 -1.03
N PRO A 87 18.77 -3.07 0.25
CA PRO A 87 17.55 -3.34 1.01
C PRO A 87 16.59 -2.15 1.00
N PHE A 88 15.30 -2.42 0.78
CA PHE A 88 14.27 -1.41 0.88
C PHE A 88 13.90 -1.17 2.34
N THR A 89 14.08 0.07 2.80
CA THR A 89 13.96 0.50 4.19
C THR A 89 13.31 1.88 4.27
N LEU A 90 12.99 2.37 5.48
CA LEU A 90 12.47 3.74 5.65
C LEU A 90 13.48 4.78 5.18
N LYS A 91 14.78 4.60 5.43
CA LYS A 91 15.80 5.52 4.91
C LYS A 91 15.85 5.51 3.39
N LYS A 92 15.84 4.33 2.76
CA LYS A 92 15.84 4.24 1.28
C LYS A 92 14.57 4.85 0.68
N LEU A 93 13.41 4.67 1.31
CA LEU A 93 12.16 5.34 0.92
C LEU A 93 12.27 6.87 1.05
N GLY A 94 12.86 7.37 2.13
CA GLY A 94 13.16 8.79 2.30
C GLY A 94 14.07 9.34 1.19
N GLU A 95 15.15 8.64 0.85
CA GLU A 95 16.03 9.04 -0.26
C GLU A 95 15.29 9.13 -1.61
N ILE A 96 14.33 8.25 -1.86
CA ILE A 96 13.46 8.32 -3.05
C ILE A 96 12.53 9.53 -2.95
N ALA A 97 11.93 9.77 -1.78
CA ALA A 97 11.01 10.86 -1.53
C ALA A 97 11.64 12.25 -1.71
N LYS A 98 12.96 12.41 -1.51
CA LYS A 98 13.69 13.66 -1.78
C LYS A 98 13.52 14.19 -3.19
N ARG A 99 13.24 13.34 -4.18
CA ARG A 99 12.95 13.79 -5.55
C ARG A 99 11.71 14.67 -5.64
N PHE A 100 10.77 14.48 -4.71
CA PHE A 100 9.52 15.24 -4.61
C PHE A 100 9.58 16.30 -3.50
N PHE A 101 10.41 16.08 -2.48
CA PHE A 101 10.59 16.98 -1.34
C PHE A 101 12.07 17.32 -1.12
N PRO A 102 12.73 18.00 -2.08
CA PRO A 102 14.18 18.23 -2.05
C PRO A 102 14.63 19.13 -0.89
N GLN A 103 13.72 19.90 -0.30
CA GLN A 103 13.97 20.72 0.87
C GLN A 103 14.10 19.93 2.19
N ASN A 104 13.75 18.63 2.17
CA ASN A 104 13.80 17.78 3.36
C ASN A 104 14.99 16.84 3.31
N ASP A 105 15.94 17.00 4.25
CA ASP A 105 17.15 16.17 4.34
C ASP A 105 16.89 14.67 4.49
N SER A 106 15.71 14.29 4.98
CA SER A 106 15.30 12.88 5.11
C SER A 106 14.32 12.42 4.03
N GLY A 107 13.83 13.32 3.18
CA GLY A 107 12.69 13.10 2.27
C GLY A 107 11.31 13.11 2.94
N TYR A 108 11.25 13.14 4.28
CA TYR A 108 10.03 13.31 5.06
C TYR A 108 9.89 14.75 5.53
N SER A 109 8.65 15.24 5.68
CA SER A 109 8.39 16.53 6.37
C SER A 109 8.93 16.47 7.79
N HIS A 110 8.69 15.33 8.46
CA HIS A 110 9.33 14.99 9.71
C HIS A 110 9.46 13.47 9.83
N ILE A 111 10.62 13.00 10.32
CA ILE A 111 10.78 11.64 10.81
C ILE A 111 11.45 11.72 12.17
N TRP A 112 10.78 11.20 13.20
CA TRP A 112 11.32 11.27 14.55
C TRP A 112 12.61 10.45 14.66
N SER A 113 13.67 11.03 15.25
CA SER A 113 15.01 10.44 15.25
C SER A 113 15.05 9.01 15.81
N GLY A 114 14.33 8.72 16.90
CA GLY A 114 14.28 7.37 17.45
C GLY A 114 13.64 6.34 16.50
N ILE A 115 12.69 6.73 15.65
CA ILE A 115 12.16 5.85 14.60
C ILE A 115 13.22 5.63 13.53
N ASN A 116 13.92 6.69 13.12
CA ASN A 116 15.00 6.56 12.15
C ASN A 116 16.15 5.67 12.67
N ASP A 117 16.47 5.74 13.96
CA ASP A 117 17.52 4.94 14.58
C ASP A 117 17.09 3.47 14.77
N GLU A 118 15.86 3.22 15.24
CA GLU A 118 15.41 1.86 15.57
C GLU A 118 14.80 1.10 14.38
N LEU A 119 14.21 1.81 13.41
CA LEU A 119 13.49 1.23 12.27
C LEU A 119 14.05 1.65 10.90
N GLY A 120 14.90 2.68 10.82
CA GLY A 120 15.33 3.28 9.55
C GLY A 120 16.04 2.32 8.60
N ASP A 121 16.78 1.34 9.13
CA ASP A 121 17.52 0.33 8.37
C ASP A 121 16.81 -1.04 8.32
N LYS A 122 15.64 -1.18 8.95
CA LYS A 122 14.90 -2.44 8.92
C LYS A 122 14.25 -2.63 7.56
N SER A 123 14.59 -3.74 6.91
CA SER A 123 13.97 -4.15 5.65
C SER A 123 12.84 -5.16 5.88
N ILE A 124 12.01 -5.33 4.86
CA ILE A 124 10.99 -6.37 4.80
C ILE A 124 11.16 -7.19 3.52
N LYS A 125 10.66 -8.43 3.53
CA LYS A 125 10.55 -9.23 2.29
C LYS A 125 9.57 -8.59 1.31
N SER A 126 9.83 -8.75 0.01
CA SER A 126 8.93 -8.32 -1.04
C SER A 126 7.56 -8.97 -0.92
N ARG A 127 6.52 -8.20 -1.24
CA ARG A 127 5.12 -8.65 -1.18
C ARG A 127 4.21 -7.65 -1.85
N TRP A 128 3.02 -8.11 -2.23
CA TRP A 128 1.91 -7.21 -2.50
C TRP A 128 1.20 -6.87 -1.18
N VAL A 129 0.79 -5.61 -1.05
CA VAL A 129 -0.07 -5.15 0.03
C VAL A 129 -1.31 -4.45 -0.51
N LEU A 130 -2.42 -4.68 0.17
CA LEU A 130 -3.68 -4.00 -0.06
C LEU A 130 -4.01 -3.22 1.21
N MET A 131 -3.90 -1.90 1.15
CA MET A 131 -4.11 -1.01 2.30
C MET A 131 -5.30 -0.09 2.08
N THR A 132 -6.10 0.17 3.11
CA THR A 132 -7.17 1.19 3.04
C THR A 132 -6.60 2.57 2.75
N LYS A 133 -7.30 3.36 1.92
CA LYS A 133 -6.93 4.75 1.57
C LYS A 133 -7.11 5.75 2.72
N ASP A 134 -7.82 5.35 3.77
CA ASP A 134 -8.05 6.14 4.98
C ASP A 134 -8.01 5.22 6.21
N VAL A 135 -8.06 5.80 7.41
CA VAL A 135 -8.26 5.08 8.66
C VAL A 135 -9.66 4.46 8.73
N LEU A 136 -9.78 3.36 9.46
CA LEU A 136 -11.05 2.66 9.64
C LEU A 136 -12.09 3.57 10.32
N PRO A 137 -13.35 3.56 9.87
CA PRO A 137 -14.43 4.30 10.52
C PRO A 137 -14.54 3.96 12.02
N GLY A 138 -14.64 5.00 12.86
CA GLY A 138 -14.75 4.84 14.31
C GLY A 138 -13.46 4.41 15.04
N SER A 139 -12.32 4.32 14.33
CA SER A 139 -11.03 3.96 14.95
C SER A 139 -10.27 5.13 15.57
N ARG A 140 -10.65 6.37 15.24
CA ARG A 140 -10.04 7.60 15.79
C ARG A 140 -10.37 7.78 17.26
N ASN A 141 -9.47 8.44 18.01
CA ASN A 141 -9.65 8.68 19.45
C ASN A 141 -9.94 7.38 20.23
N LYS A 142 -9.16 6.33 19.92
CA LYS A 142 -9.22 5.02 20.56
C LYS A 142 -7.82 4.58 20.97
N SER A 143 -7.76 3.80 22.04
CA SER A 143 -6.52 3.16 22.46
C SER A 143 -5.99 2.24 21.35
N TYR A 144 -4.67 2.02 21.31
CA TYR A 144 -4.09 1.12 20.32
C TYR A 144 -4.69 -0.30 20.41
N ALA A 145 -5.00 -0.76 21.63
CA ALA A 145 -5.63 -2.05 21.85
C ALA A 145 -7.03 -2.13 21.23
N GLU A 146 -7.83 -1.07 21.31
CA GLU A 146 -9.15 -1.00 20.67
C GLU A 146 -9.05 -0.89 19.14
N GLN A 147 -8.06 -0.16 18.63
CA GLN A 147 -7.77 -0.09 17.20
C GLN A 147 -7.38 -1.46 16.64
N GLN A 148 -6.52 -2.19 17.35
CA GLN A 148 -6.15 -3.57 16.98
C GLN A 148 -7.37 -4.50 17.00
N LYS A 149 -8.22 -4.44 18.03
CA LYS A 149 -9.49 -5.20 18.08
C LYS A 149 -10.41 -4.88 16.91
N THR A 150 -10.42 -3.63 16.44
CA THR A 150 -11.21 -3.23 15.26
C THR A 150 -10.69 -3.94 14.00
N VAL A 151 -9.38 -3.94 13.79
CA VAL A 151 -8.75 -4.67 12.68
C VAL A 151 -8.98 -6.17 12.78
N ASP A 152 -8.81 -6.77 13.96
CA ASP A 152 -9.02 -8.21 14.18
C ASP A 152 -10.47 -8.63 13.92
N ARG A 153 -11.43 -7.76 14.21
CA ARG A 153 -12.86 -8.01 13.92
C ARG A 153 -13.12 -8.03 12.43
N LEU A 154 -12.47 -7.16 11.65
CA LEU A 154 -12.53 -7.22 10.19
C LEU A 154 -11.85 -8.49 9.66
N ALA A 155 -10.72 -8.85 10.28
CA ALA A 155 -9.95 -10.05 9.95
C ALA A 155 -10.80 -11.32 10.01
N LYS A 156 -11.66 -11.43 11.03
CA LYS A 156 -12.56 -12.57 11.24
C LYS A 156 -13.75 -12.62 10.29
N LYS A 157 -14.13 -11.49 9.67
CA LYS A 157 -15.39 -11.37 8.91
C LYS A 157 -15.25 -11.57 7.41
N SER A 158 -14.09 -11.31 6.83
CA SER A 158 -14.00 -11.22 5.36
C SER A 158 -12.62 -11.42 4.77
N LEU A 159 -11.58 -10.81 5.35
CA LEU A 159 -10.25 -10.72 4.73
C LEU A 159 -9.20 -10.67 5.82
N VAL A 160 -8.03 -11.29 5.65
CA VAL A 160 -6.97 -11.40 6.67
C VAL A 160 -6.21 -10.07 6.87
N TYR A 161 -6.90 -9.05 7.36
CA TYR A 161 -6.34 -7.73 7.65
C TYR A 161 -5.47 -7.72 8.89
N LYS A 162 -4.48 -6.83 8.89
CA LYS A 162 -3.57 -6.55 10.00
C LYS A 162 -3.33 -5.05 10.11
N VAL A 163 -2.89 -4.61 11.29
CA VAL A 163 -2.34 -3.26 11.48
C VAL A 163 -1.06 -3.14 10.62
N PRO A 164 -0.89 -2.06 9.83
CA PRO A 164 0.28 -1.91 8.97
C PRO A 164 1.57 -1.76 9.79
N GLY A 165 2.71 -2.14 9.20
CA GLY A 165 4.02 -1.69 9.68
C GLY A 165 4.33 -0.25 9.28
N THR A 166 5.27 0.40 9.97
CA THR A 166 5.69 1.79 9.66
C THR A 166 6.17 1.93 8.21
N LEU A 167 7.07 1.05 7.76
CA LEU A 167 7.55 1.06 6.37
C LEU A 167 6.42 0.77 5.37
N GLU A 168 5.51 -0.15 5.71
CA GLU A 168 4.39 -0.51 4.83
C GLU A 168 3.45 0.69 4.64
N ALA A 169 3.03 1.33 5.74
CA ALA A 169 2.17 2.51 5.69
C ALA A 169 2.85 3.69 4.95
N ALA A 170 4.09 4.00 5.30
CA ALA A 170 4.83 5.10 4.66
C ALA A 170 4.99 4.87 3.15
N THR A 171 5.31 3.64 2.75
CA THR A 171 5.43 3.28 1.33
C THR A 171 4.11 3.49 0.61
N CYS A 172 3.02 2.89 1.11
CA CYS A 172 1.70 3.01 0.50
C CYS A 172 1.23 4.47 0.35
N ILE A 173 1.45 5.29 1.37
CA ILE A 173 1.03 6.70 1.35
C ILE A 173 1.86 7.52 0.36
N LEU A 174 3.19 7.34 0.34
CA LEU A 174 4.08 8.09 -0.54
C LEU A 174 3.93 7.70 -2.01
N VAL A 175 3.85 6.40 -2.33
CA VAL A 175 3.77 5.97 -3.74
C VAL A 175 2.47 6.41 -4.40
N GLN A 176 1.37 6.53 -3.65
CA GLN A 176 0.14 7.13 -4.16
C GLN A 176 0.36 8.57 -4.61
N TYR A 177 1.14 9.33 -3.85
CA TYR A 177 1.51 10.69 -4.22
C TYR A 177 2.49 10.71 -5.41
N PHE A 178 3.47 9.81 -5.47
CA PHE A 178 4.42 9.73 -6.58
C PHE A 178 3.72 9.44 -7.91
N PHE A 179 2.68 8.61 -7.87
CA PHE A 179 1.93 8.18 -9.06
C PHE A 179 0.99 9.25 -9.60
N ASP A 180 0.21 9.91 -8.74
CA ASP A 180 -0.85 10.84 -9.17
C ASP A 180 -0.49 12.32 -8.93
N SER A 181 0.63 12.60 -8.24
CA SER A 181 1.17 13.95 -7.89
C SER A 181 0.18 14.92 -7.22
N LYS A 182 -1.02 14.46 -6.85
CA LYS A 182 -2.13 15.29 -6.36
C LYS A 182 -2.81 14.71 -5.14
N THR A 183 -2.77 13.38 -4.96
CA THR A 183 -3.42 12.74 -3.82
C THR A 183 -2.46 12.63 -2.64
N ARG A 184 -2.72 13.41 -1.60
CA ARG A 184 -2.12 13.22 -0.26
C ARG A 184 -3.09 12.37 0.56
N LEU A 185 -2.85 11.06 0.64
CA LEU A 185 -3.59 10.21 1.57
C LEU A 185 -3.12 10.50 3.00
N PHE A 186 -4.02 10.35 3.99
CA PHE A 186 -3.72 10.66 5.39
C PHE A 186 -3.16 12.10 5.52
N ASN A 187 -3.87 13.06 4.95
CA ASN A 187 -3.42 14.44 4.81
C ASN A 187 -3.46 15.26 6.11
N ASP A 188 -3.11 16.53 6.00
CA ASP A 188 -3.17 17.56 7.02
C ASP A 188 -4.55 18.24 7.15
N GLU A 189 -5.49 17.95 6.25
CA GLU A 189 -6.81 18.58 6.17
C GLU A 189 -7.94 17.57 5.84
N PRO A 190 -8.58 16.95 6.86
CA PRO A 190 -8.26 17.05 8.27
C PRO A 190 -7.00 16.24 8.63
N LEU A 191 -6.26 16.69 9.65
CA LEU A 191 -5.07 16.01 10.14
C LEU A 191 -5.36 14.53 10.43
N THR A 192 -4.65 13.64 9.72
CA THR A 192 -4.93 12.22 9.72
C THR A 192 -3.66 11.38 9.80
N TYR A 193 -3.62 10.46 10.76
CA TYR A 193 -2.54 9.49 10.92
C TYR A 193 -3.11 8.08 11.08
N THR A 194 -2.43 7.10 10.48
CA THR A 194 -2.62 5.69 10.84
C THR A 194 -1.59 5.28 11.89
N ARG A 195 -2.02 4.55 12.92
CA ARG A 195 -1.12 3.81 13.81
C ARG A 195 -0.52 2.61 13.09
N CYS A 196 0.72 2.30 13.42
CA CYS A 196 1.41 1.08 12.96
C CYS A 196 1.69 0.13 14.13
N LYS A 197 2.16 -1.07 13.81
CA LYS A 197 2.39 -2.14 14.80
C LYS A 197 3.66 -1.97 15.64
N GLU A 198 4.65 -1.25 15.14
CA GLU A 198 5.94 -1.05 15.79
C GLU A 198 5.82 -0.07 16.96
N LYS A 199 6.51 -0.41 18.06
CA LYS A 199 6.76 0.50 19.17
C LYS A 199 8.21 0.98 19.13
N VAL A 200 8.40 2.26 19.40
CA VAL A 200 9.71 2.89 19.54
C VAL A 200 9.70 3.66 20.86
N ARG A 201 10.64 3.34 21.75
CA ARG A 201 10.66 3.82 23.16
C ARG A 201 9.31 3.68 23.90
N GLY A 202 8.62 2.55 23.69
CA GLY A 202 7.35 2.24 24.35
C GLY A 202 6.09 2.85 23.72
N TYR A 203 6.24 3.71 22.72
CA TYR A 203 5.14 4.40 22.04
C TYR A 203 4.90 3.85 20.64
N GLN A 204 3.65 3.82 20.19
CA GLN A 204 3.32 3.34 18.84
C GLN A 204 3.76 4.36 17.80
N THR A 205 4.35 3.90 16.71
CA THR A 205 4.62 4.76 15.56
C THR A 205 3.32 5.09 14.84
N VAL A 206 3.25 6.29 14.27
CA VAL A 206 2.15 6.75 13.45
C VAL A 206 2.71 7.35 12.16
N VAL A 207 1.96 7.22 11.07
CA VAL A 207 2.33 7.70 9.74
C VAL A 207 1.14 8.43 9.13
N GLY A 208 1.37 9.62 8.58
CA GLY A 208 0.32 10.46 8.01
C GLY A 208 0.68 11.94 8.09
N GLY A 209 -0.32 12.79 8.33
CA GLY A 209 -0.12 14.24 8.37
C GLY A 209 0.48 14.78 7.09
N PHE A 210 0.09 14.18 5.96
CA PHE A 210 0.73 14.44 4.69
C PHE A 210 0.35 15.84 4.17
N ALA A 211 1.26 16.78 4.41
CA ALA A 211 1.19 18.17 3.98
C ALA A 211 1.93 18.39 2.66
N PRO A 212 1.83 19.56 2.00
CA PRO A 212 2.66 19.90 0.84
C PRO A 212 4.16 19.77 1.10
N ALA A 213 4.59 19.95 2.34
CA ALA A 213 5.99 19.78 2.74
C ALA A 213 6.45 18.31 2.78
N GLY A 214 5.54 17.33 2.79
CA GLY A 214 5.89 15.90 2.83
C GLY A 214 5.11 15.12 3.89
N LEU A 215 5.45 13.84 4.01
CA LEU A 215 4.85 12.91 4.98
C LEU A 215 5.50 13.04 6.37
N ASP A 216 4.70 12.91 7.43
CA ASP A 216 5.19 12.85 8.82
C ASP A 216 5.18 11.40 9.35
N VAL A 217 6.26 11.02 10.03
CA VAL A 217 6.51 9.74 10.67
C VAL A 217 7.01 9.98 12.09
N PHE A 218 6.13 9.84 13.08
CA PHE A 218 6.48 10.12 14.47
C PHE A 218 5.90 9.08 15.44
N ARG A 219 6.17 9.25 16.74
CA ARG A 219 5.59 8.40 17.80
C ARG A 219 4.41 9.08 18.46
N SER A 220 3.35 8.34 18.72
CA SER A 220 2.22 8.85 19.49
C SER A 220 2.15 8.24 20.89
N HIS A 221 1.96 9.11 21.89
CA HIS A 221 1.73 8.73 23.28
C HIS A 221 0.27 8.91 23.72
N SER A 222 -0.61 9.40 22.84
CA SER A 222 -1.99 9.76 23.18
C SER A 222 -2.98 9.30 22.13
N ASP A 223 -4.24 9.18 22.53
CA ASP A 223 -5.38 8.85 21.68
C ASP A 223 -5.99 10.15 21.11
N TYR A 224 -5.36 10.73 20.08
CA TYR A 224 -5.90 11.91 19.41
C TYR A 224 -7.01 11.54 18.41
N ASP A 225 -7.91 12.47 18.14
CA ASP A 225 -8.93 12.38 17.09
C ASP A 225 -8.32 12.35 15.68
N SER A 226 -7.13 12.92 15.50
CA SER A 226 -6.33 12.82 14.27
C SER A 226 -5.75 11.41 14.02
N ILE A 227 -5.77 10.52 15.03
CA ILE A 227 -5.08 9.22 14.96
C ILE A 227 -6.08 8.06 14.94
N GLY A 228 -6.17 7.39 13.80
CA GLY A 228 -6.92 6.15 13.61
C GLY A 228 -5.99 4.97 13.29
N VAL A 229 -6.55 3.92 12.69
CA VAL A 229 -5.78 2.78 12.16
C VAL A 229 -6.27 2.41 10.76
N ALA A 230 -5.35 2.26 9.82
CA ALA A 230 -5.63 1.67 8.51
C ALA A 230 -5.63 0.14 8.60
N ALA A 231 -6.30 -0.54 7.67
CA ALA A 231 -6.24 -1.99 7.54
C ALA A 231 -5.34 -2.37 6.36
N LEU A 232 -4.46 -3.34 6.57
CA LEU A 232 -3.54 -3.82 5.54
C LEU A 232 -3.62 -5.35 5.41
N ARG A 233 -3.84 -5.83 4.19
CA ARG A 233 -3.73 -7.25 3.81
C ARG A 233 -2.43 -7.46 3.03
N LYS A 234 -1.81 -8.62 3.23
CA LYS A 234 -0.55 -9.02 2.57
C LYS A 234 -0.83 -10.22 1.68
N PHE A 235 -0.16 -10.28 0.54
CA PHE A 235 -0.14 -11.41 -0.36
C PHE A 235 1.29 -11.91 -0.54
#